data_AF-A0A6C1T6E8-F1
#
_entry.id   AF-A0A6C1T6E8-F1
#
_cell.length_a   1.000
_cell.length_b   1.000
_cell.length_c   1.000
_cell.angle_alpha   90.00
_cell.angle_beta   90.00
_cell.angle_gamma   90.00
#
_symmetry.space_group_name_H-M   'P 1'
#
loop_
_entity.id
_entity.type
_entity.pdbx_description
1 polymer ?
#
loop_
_entity_poly.entity_id
_entity_poly.type
_entity_poly.pdbx_seq_one_letter_code
_entity_poly.pdbx_strand_id
1 'polypeptide(L)' 'MTLSWKARRRWALFALVVALPLYIVVAVNVIDLFDRPPFLLELVIYTVLGILWALPLKKLFLGISKPDPDAPPEQ' A
#
# COMPACT_ATOMS: atom_id res chain seq x y z
N MET A 1 -16.11 -13.97 21.01
CA MET A 1 -15.49 -14.54 19.80
C MET A 1 -14.07 -14.03 19.70
N THR A 2 -13.12 -14.89 20.04
CA THR A 2 -11.68 -14.68 20.22
C THR A 2 -10.92 -14.52 18.89
N LEU A 3 -11.48 -13.74 17.96
CA LEU A 3 -10.98 -13.66 16.60
C LEU A 3 -9.82 -12.65 16.46
N SER A 4 -8.63 -13.23 16.70
CA SER A 4 -7.55 -13.27 15.73
C SER A 4 -6.88 -11.93 15.38
N TRP A 5 -6.01 -11.49 16.29
CA TRP A 5 -4.94 -10.55 15.98
C TRP A 5 -4.10 -11.03 14.76
N LYS A 6 -3.90 -12.35 14.64
CA LYS A 6 -3.31 -13.03 13.46
C LYS A 6 -4.09 -12.80 12.15
N ALA A 7 -5.41 -12.74 12.18
CA ALA A 7 -6.21 -12.45 10.98
C ALA A 7 -5.94 -11.02 10.51
N ARG A 8 -5.94 -10.04 11.43
CA ARG A 8 -5.69 -8.64 11.07
C ARG A 8 -4.32 -8.44 10.40
N ARG A 9 -3.30 -9.17 10.85
CA ARG A 9 -1.96 -9.20 10.23
C ARG A 9 -1.96 -9.86 8.83
N ARG A 10 -2.69 -10.97 8.64
CA ARG A 10 -2.84 -11.62 7.32
C ARG A 10 -3.61 -10.75 6.33
N TRP A 11 -4.64 -10.02 6.79
CA TRP A 11 -5.38 -9.08 5.97
C TRP A 11 -4.52 -7.88 5.53
N ALA A 12 -3.57 -7.42 6.36
CA ALA A 12 -2.62 -6.38 5.96
C ALA A 12 -1.65 -6.86 4.87
N LEU A 13 -1.13 -8.09 4.99
CA LEU A 13 -0.29 -8.70 3.96
C LEU A 13 -1.07 -8.96 2.66
N PHE A 14 -2.29 -9.48 2.76
CA PHE A 14 -3.16 -9.69 1.61
C PHE A 14 -3.49 -8.36 0.91
N ALA A 15 -3.81 -7.31 1.68
CA ALA A 15 -4.04 -5.98 1.13
C ALA A 15 -2.81 -5.41 0.43
N LEU A 16 -1.58 -5.66 0.91
CA LEU A 16 -0.35 -5.26 0.20
C LEU A 16 -0.22 -6.00 -1.14
N VAL A 17 -0.38 -7.32 -1.11
CA VAL A 17 -0.24 -8.18 -2.30
C VAL A 17 -1.31 -7.86 -3.35
N VAL A 18 -2.48 -7.36 -2.95
CA VAL A 18 -3.54 -6.94 -3.88
C VAL A 18 -3.40 -5.47 -4.29
N ALA A 19 -3.04 -4.57 -3.39
CA ALA A 19 -2.91 -3.14 -3.68
C ALA A 19 -1.76 -2.85 -4.65
N LEU A 20 -0.65 -3.59 -4.55
CA LEU A 20 0.49 -3.46 -5.46
C LEU A 20 0.15 -3.74 -6.93
N PRO A 21 -0.39 -4.92 -7.31
CA PRO A 21 -0.78 -5.18 -8.68
C PRO A 21 -1.90 -4.23 -9.15
N LEU A 22 -2.87 -3.91 -8.28
CA LEU A 22 -3.92 -2.95 -8.64
C LEU A 22 -3.34 -1.56 -8.97
N TYR A 23 -2.37 -1.08 -8.18
CA TYR A 23 -1.68 0.18 -8.44
C TYR A 23 -0.86 0.14 -9.72
N ILE A 24 -0.15 -0.95 -9.99
CA ILE A 24 0.61 -1.11 -11.24
C ILE A 24 -0.33 -1.02 -12.44
N VAL A 25 -1.50 -1.68 -12.39
CA VAL A 25 -2.51 -1.60 -13.46
C VAL A 25 -2.96 -0.16 -13.66
N VAL A 26 -3.29 0.57 -12.60
CA VAL A 26 -3.69 1.98 -12.70
C VAL A 26 -2.56 2.84 -13.26
N ALA A 27 -1.33 2.67 -12.78
CA ALA A 27 -0.16 3.40 -13.25
C ALA A 27 0.09 3.20 -14.75
N VAL A 28 0.07 1.96 -15.21
CA VAL A 28 0.24 1.62 -16.63
C VAL A 28 -0.89 2.21 -17.46
N ASN A 29 -2.16 2.07 -17.05
CA ASN A 29 -3.29 2.65 -17.79
C ASN A 29 -3.20 4.18 -17.87
N VAL A 30 -2.79 4.84 -16.79
CA VAL A 30 -2.61 6.30 -16.78
C VAL A 30 -1.50 6.69 -17.75
N ILE A 31 -0.33 6.03 -17.70
CA ILE A 31 0.80 6.32 -18.59
C ILE A 31 0.46 6.02 -20.06
N ASP A 32 -0.24 4.92 -20.33
CA ASP A 32 -0.65 4.48 -21.66
C ASP A 32 -1.59 5.49 -22.33
N LEU A 33 -2.42 6.18 -21.54
CA LEU A 33 -3.28 7.27 -22.03
C LEU A 33 -2.50 8.47 -22.59
N PHE A 34 -1.21 8.59 -22.27
CA PHE A 34 -0.41 9.78 -22.56
C PHE A 34 0.70 9.58 -23.60
N ASP A 35 0.77 8.46 -24.34
CA ASP A 35 1.58 8.09 -25.54
C ASP A 35 2.91 8.86 -25.84
N ARG A 36 2.90 10.20 -25.80
CA ARG A 36 4.08 11.07 -25.58
C ARG A 36 3.76 12.22 -24.62
N PRO A 37 3.93 12.05 -23.29
CA PRO A 37 3.68 13.12 -22.35
C PRO A 37 4.81 14.16 -22.42
N PRO A 38 4.51 15.46 -22.34
CA PRO A 38 5.53 16.47 -22.10
C PRO A 38 6.15 16.27 -20.69
N PHE A 39 7.44 16.54 -20.54
CA PHE A 39 8.23 16.29 -19.31
C PHE A 39 7.56 16.75 -18.00
N LEU A 40 6.88 17.91 -18.02
CA LEU A 40 6.17 18.43 -16.85
C LEU A 40 4.99 17.55 -16.43
N LEU A 41 4.26 17.00 -17.40
CA LEU A 41 3.13 16.11 -17.13
C LEU A 41 3.62 14.80 -16.54
N GLU A 42 4.71 14.25 -17.07
CA GLU A 42 5.36 13.05 -16.52
C GLU A 42 5.77 13.26 -15.05
N LEU A 43 6.36 14.41 -14.73
CA LEU A 43 6.73 14.77 -13.36
C LEU A 43 5.52 14.87 -12.42
N VAL A 44 4.42 15.47 -12.89
CA VAL A 44 3.16 15.54 -12.13
C VAL A 44 2.57 14.15 -11.94
N ILE A 45 2.51 13.33 -12.99
CA ILE A 45 1.97 11.97 -12.94
C ILE A 45 2.77 11.15 -11.93
N TYR A 46 4.09 11.11 -12.01
CA TYR A 46 4.90 10.35 -11.05
C TYR A 46 4.78 10.89 -9.62
N THR A 47 4.65 12.21 -9.44
CA THR A 47 4.42 12.79 -8.11
C THR A 47 3.09 12.34 -7.53
N VAL A 48 2.00 12.45 -8.31
CA VAL A 48 0.66 12.03 -7.89
C VAL A 48 0.63 10.54 -7.62
N LEU A 49 1.23 9.74 -8.50
CA LEU A 49 1.31 8.29 -8.38
C LEU A 49 2.07 7.89 -7.10
N GLY A 50 3.21 8.54 -6.83
CA GLY A 50 3.98 8.36 -5.60
C GLY A 50 3.20 8.73 -4.33
N ILE A 51 2.44 9.82 -4.34
CA ILE A 51 1.56 10.21 -3.21
C ILE A 51 0.43 9.19 -3.04
N LEU A 52 -0.18 8.73 -4.14
CA LEU A 52 -1.22 7.71 -4.11
C LEU A 52 -0.69 6.40 -3.50
N TRP A 53 0.57 6.06 -3.78
CA TRP A 53 1.27 4.90 -3.23
C TRP A 53 1.67 5.05 -1.75
N ALA A 54 1.84 6.28 -1.26
CA ALA A 54 2.12 6.50 0.15
C ALA A 54 0.95 6.07 1.07
N LEU A 55 -0.29 6.06 0.56
CA LEU A 55 -1.48 5.62 1.31
C LEU A 55 -1.45 4.13 1.72
N PRO A 56 -1.23 3.16 0.80
CA PRO A 56 -1.07 1.77 1.19
C PRO A 56 0.15 1.55 2.09
N LEU A 57 1.28 2.22 1.84
CA LEU A 57 2.46 2.18 2.72
C LEU A 57 2.12 2.59 4.15
N LYS A 58 1.41 3.71 4.33
CA LYS A 58 0.97 4.16 5.67
C LYS A 58 0.09 3.12 6.35
N LYS A 59 -0.87 2.50 5.63
CA LYS A 59 -1.72 1.43 6.19
C LYS A 59 -0.92 0.17 6.55
N LEU A 60 0.11 -0.15 5.76
CA LEU A 60 1.05 -1.23 6.05
C LEU A 60 1.85 -0.97 7.31
N PHE A 61 2.48 0.20 7.44
CA PHE A 61 3.23 0.59 8.64
C PHE A 61 2.35 0.57 9.89
N LEU A 62 1.12 1.09 9.80
CA LEU A 62 0.16 1.00 10.92
C LEU A 62 -0.28 -0.44 11.23
N GLY A 63 -0.28 -1.34 10.24
CA GLY A 63 -0.60 -2.76 10.43
C GLY A 63 0.50 -3.55 11.13
N ILE A 64 1.77 -3.14 10.96
CA ILE A 64 2.94 -3.81 11.52
C ILE A 64 3.30 -3.23 12.90
N SER A 65 3.10 -1.92 13.13
CA SER A 65 3.43 -1.24 14.39
C SER A 65 2.42 -1.43 15.52
N LYS A 66 1.32 -2.17 15.33
CA LYS A 66 0.48 -2.52 16.50
C LYS A 66 1.26 -3.51 17.37
N PRO A 67 1.49 -3.22 18.67
CA PRO A 67 2.12 -4.18 19.57
C PRO A 67 1.21 -5.39 19.70
N ASP A 68 1.81 -6.58 19.74
CA ASP A 68 1.10 -7.82 20.03
C ASP A 68 0.50 -7.73 21.43
N PRO A 69 -0.84 -7.71 21.60
CA PRO A 69 -1.47 -7.65 22.90
C PRO A 69 -1.27 -8.95 23.69
N ASP A 70 -0.82 -10.03 23.03
CA ASP A 70 -0.48 -11.30 23.65
C ASP A 70 1.03 -11.53 23.76
N ALA A 71 1.87 -10.47 23.60
CA ALA A 71 3.29 -10.57 23.86
C ALA A 71 3.50 -11.07 25.30
N PRO A 72 4.24 -12.18 25.52
CA PRO A 72 4.57 -12.63 26.87
C PRO A 72 5.24 -11.47 27.61
N PRO A 73 4.98 -11.28 28.91
CA PRO A 73 5.74 -10.31 29.67
C PRO A 73 7.22 -10.67 29.51
N GLU A 74 8.00 -9.75 28.94
CA GLU A 74 9.44 -9.93 28.87
C GLU A 74 9.94 -10.09 30.32
N GLN A 75 10.54 -11.25 30.59
CA GLN A 75 11.22 -11.55 31.86
C GLN A 75 12.64 -11.03 31.78
#